data_AF-A0A964HHF4-F1
#
_entry.id   AF-A0A964HHF4-F1
#
_cell.length_a   1.000
_cell.length_b   1.000
_cell.length_c   1.000
_cell.angle_alpha   90.00
_cell.angle_beta   90.00
_cell.angle_gamma   90.00
#
_symmetry.space_group_name_H-M   'P 1'
#
loop_
_entity.id
_entity.type
_entity.pdbx_description
1 polymer ?
#
loop_
_entity_poly.entity_id
_entity_poly.type
_entity_poly.pdbx_seq_one_letter_code
_entity_poly.pdbx_strand_id
1 'polypeptide(L)'
;MKSALAALAIATFLLLAAGTSRAEPAEQKPAPAVVDPMRLGYAFEHPRILTQQRLFGLAHGISLLAASCLDVPERMEEVQDAYAAWRERQAGTIDDAVGELSTYYFGLDAAADWQHLTGVMRLRDTLPFAPESDELKAACATFAQALRRPRYDLVAQFRLQELLSQITVALETDARAVHCKTKLPGDSLTLLEARYGVWREINEPVAHHAREVLEKEWATMDNGPARSLEEWIKAMRQEARVRGSIDDCLRFSEWLKSPEAALRQAFHAVAPPEPLAAPEVAKEASAALATTPTRRNGRP
;
A
#
# COMPACT_ATOMS: atom_id res chain seq x y z
N MET A 1 -4.59 -42.37 77.12
CA MET A 1 -4.73 -40.89 77.17
C MET A 1 -5.64 -40.52 76.00
N LYS A 2 -6.95 -40.25 76.23
CA LYS A 2 -7.55 -38.90 76.46
C LYS A 2 -7.27 -37.98 75.25
N SER A 3 -8.18 -37.38 74.47
CA SER A 3 -9.63 -37.10 74.48
C SER A 3 -9.99 -36.65 73.03
N ALA A 4 -11.10 -37.00 72.39
CA ALA A 4 -12.45 -36.39 72.43
C ALA A 4 -12.55 -34.85 72.53
N LEU A 5 -13.19 -34.27 71.48
CA LEU A 5 -14.16 -33.15 71.44
C LEU A 5 -13.74 -31.68 71.65
N ALA A 6 -14.32 -30.86 70.75
CA ALA A 6 -14.79 -29.48 70.88
C ALA A 6 -13.77 -28.32 70.78
N ALA A 7 -13.90 -27.47 69.76
CA ALA A 7 -14.66 -26.23 69.87
C ALA A 7 -14.62 -25.41 68.56
N LEU A 8 -15.80 -24.93 68.20
CA LEU A 8 -16.11 -23.95 67.18
C LEU A 8 -15.46 -22.60 67.53
N ALA A 9 -14.72 -21.99 66.59
CA ALA A 9 -14.41 -20.56 66.64
C ALA A 9 -14.35 -20.01 65.21
N ILE A 10 -15.52 -19.60 64.73
CA ILE A 10 -15.69 -18.72 63.57
C ILE A 10 -15.18 -17.34 64.00
N ALA A 11 -14.09 -16.87 63.39
CA ALA A 11 -13.67 -15.48 63.48
C ALA A 11 -13.10 -15.03 62.13
N THR A 12 -14.04 -14.63 61.27
CA THR A 12 -14.00 -13.43 60.43
C THR A 12 -12.65 -12.72 60.34
N PHE A 13 -11.97 -12.86 59.19
CA PHE A 13 -11.10 -11.80 58.67
C PHE A 13 -11.10 -11.83 57.13
N LEU A 14 -12.22 -11.39 56.57
CA LEU A 14 -12.30 -10.88 55.20
C LEU A 14 -11.65 -9.49 55.22
N LEU A 15 -10.33 -9.44 55.07
CA LEU A 15 -9.63 -8.21 54.69
C LEU A 15 -9.77 -8.06 53.18
N LEU A 16 -10.72 -7.20 52.80
CA LEU A 16 -10.81 -6.62 51.46
C LEU A 16 -9.49 -5.88 51.17
N ALA A 17 -8.58 -6.53 50.45
CA ALA A 17 -7.66 -5.82 49.59
C ALA A 17 -8.47 -5.35 48.39
N ALA A 18 -9.20 -4.24 48.56
CA ALA A 18 -9.65 -3.41 47.46
C ALA A 18 -8.40 -2.81 46.80
N GLY A 19 -7.71 -3.64 46.01
CA GLY A 19 -6.79 -3.15 45.01
C GLY A 19 -7.62 -2.32 44.06
N THR A 20 -7.59 -1.01 44.26
CA THR A 20 -7.93 -0.05 43.22
C THR A 20 -6.91 -0.22 42.11
N SER A 21 -7.11 -1.25 41.28
CA SER A 21 -6.55 -1.27 39.95
C SER A 21 -7.23 -0.10 39.26
N ARG A 22 -6.55 1.06 39.32
CA ARG A 22 -6.85 2.20 38.49
C ARG A 22 -6.73 1.65 37.08
N ALA A 23 -7.88 1.37 36.46
CA ALA A 23 -7.93 1.13 35.03
C ALA A 23 -7.21 2.31 34.39
N GLU A 24 -6.00 2.05 33.92
CA GLU A 24 -5.33 2.94 32.99
C GLU A 24 -6.37 3.21 31.89
N PRO A 25 -6.65 4.48 31.55
CA PRO A 25 -7.51 4.76 30.42
C PRO A 25 -6.94 3.98 29.25
N ALA A 26 -7.73 3.03 28.72
CA ALA A 26 -7.37 2.36 27.47
C ALA A 26 -7.04 3.49 26.50
N GLU A 27 -5.76 3.55 26.10
CA GLU A 27 -5.24 4.57 25.23
C GLU A 27 -6.15 4.59 24.00
N GLN A 28 -7.01 5.61 23.95
CA GLN A 28 -8.07 5.69 22.98
C GLN A 28 -7.35 5.87 21.66
N LYS A 29 -7.30 4.79 20.88
CA LYS A 29 -6.70 4.78 19.54
C LYS A 29 -7.24 6.02 18.83
N PRO A 30 -6.38 6.94 18.39
CA PRO A 30 -6.83 8.22 17.88
C PRO A 30 -7.88 7.98 16.79
N ALA A 31 -8.96 8.76 16.84
CA ALA A 31 -10.03 8.69 15.85
C ALA A 31 -9.42 8.71 14.44
N PRO A 32 -9.94 7.92 13.49
CA PRO A 32 -9.35 7.84 12.17
C PRO A 32 -9.18 9.23 11.59
N ALA A 33 -7.94 9.51 11.15
CA ALA A 33 -7.63 10.77 10.51
C ALA A 33 -8.57 10.98 9.31
N VAL A 34 -8.89 12.24 9.05
CA VAL A 34 -9.82 12.61 7.98
C VAL A 34 -9.25 12.10 6.66
N VAL A 35 -10.01 11.24 5.98
CA VAL A 35 -9.65 10.76 4.64
C VAL A 35 -9.67 11.93 3.68
N ASP A 36 -8.59 12.11 2.93
CA ASP A 36 -8.55 13.07 1.82
C ASP A 36 -9.46 12.57 0.67
N PRO A 37 -10.58 13.25 0.35
CA PRO A 37 -11.49 12.81 -0.71
C PRO A 37 -10.83 12.75 -2.09
N MET A 38 -9.76 13.51 -2.33
CA MET A 38 -9.01 13.50 -3.59
C MET A 38 -8.12 12.27 -3.75
N ARG A 39 -7.95 11.50 -2.69
CA ARG A 39 -7.13 10.28 -2.67
C ARG A 39 -7.98 9.02 -2.70
N LEU A 40 -9.30 9.15 -2.84
CA LEU A 40 -10.20 8.00 -2.97
C LEU A 40 -10.06 7.34 -4.35
N GLY A 41 -10.07 6.01 -4.37
CA GLY A 41 -9.97 5.21 -5.58
C GLY A 41 -8.54 4.79 -5.92
N TYR A 42 -8.35 4.27 -7.13
CA TYR A 42 -7.04 3.80 -7.58
C TYR A 42 -6.13 4.96 -7.95
N ALA A 43 -4.91 4.96 -7.39
CA ALA A 43 -3.93 6.02 -7.57
C ALA A 43 -3.12 5.85 -8.86
N PHE A 44 -3.79 5.87 -10.03
CA PHE A 44 -3.14 5.63 -11.33
C PHE A 44 -1.97 6.58 -11.64
N GLU A 45 -2.01 7.81 -11.13
CA GLU A 45 -0.95 8.80 -11.26
C GLU A 45 0.25 8.56 -10.31
N HIS A 46 0.13 7.58 -9.41
CA HIS A 46 1.14 7.24 -8.41
C HIS A 46 1.44 5.73 -8.46
N PRO A 47 2.30 5.27 -9.39
CA PRO A 47 2.55 3.84 -9.65
C PRO A 47 2.92 3.03 -8.39
N ARG A 48 3.70 3.63 -7.48
CA ARG A 48 4.05 2.99 -6.20
C ARG A 48 2.83 2.79 -5.32
N ILE A 49 2.02 3.83 -5.11
CA ILE A 49 0.79 3.74 -4.30
C ILE A 49 -0.20 2.75 -4.93
N LEU A 50 -0.37 2.78 -6.25
CA LEU A 50 -1.20 1.81 -6.96
C LEU A 50 -0.72 0.37 -6.73
N THR A 51 0.60 0.16 -6.73
CA THR A 51 1.20 -1.14 -6.41
C THR A 51 0.87 -1.55 -4.98
N GLN A 52 1.05 -0.66 -4.01
CA GLN A 52 0.69 -0.95 -2.61
C GLN A 52 -0.80 -1.26 -2.45
N GLN A 53 -1.69 -0.52 -3.12
CA GLN A 53 -3.14 -0.80 -3.16
C GLN A 53 -3.40 -2.23 -3.68
N ARG A 54 -2.72 -2.64 -4.76
CA ARG A 54 -2.86 -3.97 -5.33
C ARG A 54 -2.35 -5.06 -4.39
N LEU A 55 -1.18 -4.87 -3.76
CA LEU A 55 -0.58 -5.84 -2.86
C LEU A 55 -1.41 -6.00 -1.57
N PHE A 56 -1.88 -4.89 -1.00
CA PHE A 56 -2.79 -4.91 0.14
C PHE A 56 -4.10 -5.64 -0.21
N GLY A 57 -4.70 -5.33 -1.35
CA GLY A 57 -5.91 -6.01 -1.82
C GLY A 57 -5.72 -7.52 -2.01
N LEU A 58 -4.57 -7.94 -2.55
CA LEU A 58 -4.22 -9.35 -2.70
C LEU A 58 -4.05 -10.03 -1.33
N ALA A 59 -3.29 -9.41 -0.42
CA ALA A 59 -3.08 -9.93 0.93
C ALA A 59 -4.40 -10.06 1.72
N HIS A 60 -5.30 -9.09 1.53
CA HIS A 60 -6.63 -9.13 2.11
C HIS A 60 -7.48 -10.26 1.51
N GLY A 61 -7.54 -10.40 0.19
CA GLY A 61 -8.25 -11.50 -0.45
C GLY A 61 -7.77 -12.87 0.02
N ILE A 62 -6.44 -13.06 0.15
CA ILE A 62 -5.86 -14.30 0.69
C ILE A 62 -6.30 -14.52 2.14
N SER A 63 -6.33 -13.46 2.98
CA SER A 63 -6.78 -13.57 4.37
C SER A 63 -8.24 -14.00 4.49
N LEU A 64 -9.12 -13.51 3.61
CA LEU A 64 -10.53 -13.90 3.60
C LEU A 64 -10.70 -15.34 3.13
N LEU A 65 -9.94 -15.77 2.12
CA LEU A 65 -9.97 -17.15 1.65
C LEU A 65 -9.42 -18.10 2.71
N ALA A 66 -8.31 -17.75 3.37
CA ALA A 66 -7.77 -18.52 4.48
C ALA A 66 -8.83 -18.69 5.59
N ALA A 67 -9.45 -17.59 6.02
CA ALA A 67 -10.52 -17.62 7.03
C ALA A 67 -11.67 -18.54 6.62
N SER A 68 -12.15 -18.40 5.37
CA SER A 68 -13.23 -19.25 4.83
C SER A 68 -12.82 -20.73 4.75
N CYS A 69 -11.56 -21.02 4.47
CA CYS A 69 -11.05 -22.38 4.38
C CYS A 69 -10.80 -23.04 5.74
N LEU A 70 -10.63 -22.26 6.82
CA LEU A 70 -10.58 -22.80 8.18
C LEU A 70 -11.94 -23.36 8.62
N ASP A 71 -13.04 -22.91 8.01
CA ASP A 71 -14.38 -23.48 8.23
C ASP A 71 -14.58 -24.84 7.51
N VAL A 72 -13.60 -25.31 6.72
CA VAL A 72 -13.60 -26.63 6.06
C VAL A 72 -12.75 -27.62 6.88
N PRO A 73 -13.37 -28.50 7.71
CA PRO A 73 -12.63 -29.28 8.70
C PRO A 73 -11.54 -30.17 8.13
N GLU A 74 -11.73 -30.73 6.92
CA GLU A 74 -10.78 -31.65 6.28
C GLU A 74 -9.48 -30.95 5.83
N ARG A 75 -9.46 -29.62 5.80
CA ARG A 75 -8.33 -28.81 5.28
C ARG A 75 -7.76 -27.83 6.30
N MET A 76 -8.39 -27.70 7.47
CA MET A 76 -8.09 -26.67 8.47
C MET A 76 -6.59 -26.59 8.81
N GLU A 77 -5.95 -27.71 9.18
CA GLU A 77 -4.53 -27.75 9.57
C GLU A 77 -3.61 -27.36 8.41
N GLU A 78 -3.82 -27.94 7.22
CA GLU A 78 -3.03 -27.62 6.02
C GLU A 78 -3.13 -26.14 5.63
N VAL A 79 -4.33 -25.57 5.71
CA VAL A 79 -4.61 -24.15 5.42
C VAL A 79 -3.95 -23.24 6.46
N GLN A 80 -4.09 -23.58 7.75
CA GLN A 80 -3.51 -22.81 8.84
C GLN A 80 -1.99 -22.71 8.69
N ASP A 81 -1.32 -23.85 8.48
CA ASP A 81 0.14 -23.90 8.32
C ASP A 81 0.60 -23.16 7.08
N ALA A 82 -0.06 -23.39 5.94
CA ALA A 82 0.30 -22.73 4.68
C ALA A 82 0.11 -21.21 4.74
N TYR A 83 -0.99 -20.75 5.35
CA TYR A 83 -1.26 -19.33 5.53
C TYR A 83 -0.28 -18.68 6.50
N ALA A 84 -0.01 -19.31 7.65
CA ALA A 84 0.95 -18.80 8.63
C ALA A 84 2.35 -18.65 8.00
N ALA A 85 2.84 -19.68 7.32
CA ALA A 85 4.13 -19.64 6.64
C ALA A 85 4.16 -18.60 5.52
N TRP A 86 3.06 -18.42 4.77
CA TRP A 86 2.96 -17.36 3.76
C TRP A 86 2.97 -15.96 4.40
N ARG A 87 2.17 -15.72 5.45
CA ARG A 87 2.12 -14.43 6.15
C ARG A 87 3.48 -14.05 6.73
N GLU A 88 4.19 -14.99 7.33
CA GLU A 88 5.53 -14.75 7.86
C GLU A 88 6.50 -14.30 6.76
N ARG A 89 6.54 -14.99 5.61
CA ARG A 89 7.40 -14.62 4.48
C ARG A 89 7.05 -13.25 3.87
N GLN A 90 5.80 -12.84 3.98
CA GLN A 90 5.29 -11.62 3.33
C GLN A 90 5.10 -10.46 4.30
N ALA A 91 5.42 -10.64 5.59
CA ALA A 91 5.13 -9.68 6.66
C ALA A 91 5.67 -8.28 6.36
N GLY A 92 6.95 -8.17 5.98
CA GLY A 92 7.57 -6.88 5.67
C GLY A 92 6.87 -6.12 4.54
N THR A 93 6.54 -6.77 3.42
CA THR A 93 5.83 -6.12 2.31
C THR A 93 4.39 -5.77 2.67
N ILE A 94 3.74 -6.56 3.51
CA ILE A 94 2.41 -6.25 4.02
C ILE A 94 2.47 -5.01 4.92
N ASP A 95 3.45 -4.94 5.82
CA ASP A 95 3.64 -3.82 6.74
C ASP A 95 4.00 -2.53 5.97
N ASP A 96 4.85 -2.62 4.95
CA ASP A 96 5.16 -1.51 4.04
C ASP A 96 3.90 -1.01 3.31
N ALA A 97 3.09 -1.93 2.77
CA ALA A 97 1.83 -1.57 2.11
C ALA A 97 0.86 -0.89 3.07
N VAL A 98 0.74 -1.40 4.31
CA VAL A 98 -0.09 -0.77 5.34
C VAL A 98 0.44 0.62 5.67
N GLY A 99 1.74 0.78 5.96
CA GLY A 99 2.32 2.06 6.33
C GLY A 99 2.22 3.13 5.23
N GLU A 100 2.51 2.76 3.99
CA GLU A 100 2.43 3.69 2.85
C GLU A 100 0.99 4.07 2.52
N LEU A 101 0.05 3.12 2.52
CA LEU A 101 -1.35 3.42 2.26
C LEU A 101 -1.98 4.21 3.41
N SER A 102 -1.58 3.93 4.65
CA SER A 102 -2.00 4.72 5.81
C SER A 102 -1.57 6.18 5.64
N THR A 103 -0.31 6.39 5.28
CA THR A 103 0.22 7.73 4.99
C THR A 103 -0.51 8.38 3.81
N TYR A 104 -0.78 7.62 2.75
CA TYR A 104 -1.44 8.12 1.55
C TYR A 104 -2.87 8.58 1.84
N TYR A 105 -3.72 7.74 2.41
CA TYR A 105 -5.13 8.07 2.60
C TYR A 105 -5.39 9.01 3.79
N PHE A 106 -4.57 8.92 4.83
CA PHE A 106 -4.87 9.51 6.14
C PHE A 106 -3.80 10.50 6.63
N GLY A 107 -2.63 10.59 5.99
CA GLY A 107 -1.54 11.50 6.36
C GLY A 107 -0.47 10.88 7.27
N LEU A 108 0.63 11.62 7.52
CA LEU A 108 1.86 11.12 8.16
C LEU A 108 1.69 10.61 9.60
N ASP A 109 0.75 11.17 10.37
CA ASP A 109 0.55 10.83 11.78
C ASP A 109 -0.63 9.87 12.01
N ALA A 110 -1.21 9.34 10.93
CA ALA A 110 -2.38 8.50 11.01
C ALA A 110 -2.03 7.06 11.39
N ALA A 111 -2.47 6.62 12.58
CA ALA A 111 -2.45 5.23 13.00
C ALA A 111 -3.62 4.44 12.38
N ALA A 112 -3.70 4.42 11.04
CA ALA A 112 -4.68 3.59 10.35
C ALA A 112 -4.25 2.12 10.37
N ASP A 113 -5.19 1.25 10.75
CA ASP A 113 -5.01 -0.19 10.75
C ASP A 113 -5.64 -0.86 9.52
N TRP A 114 -5.57 -2.18 9.47
CA TRP A 114 -6.12 -3.00 8.40
C TRP A 114 -7.59 -2.68 8.10
N GLN A 115 -8.43 -2.47 9.11
CA GLN A 115 -9.87 -2.23 8.94
C GLN A 115 -10.15 -0.84 8.34
N HIS A 116 -9.34 0.16 8.72
CA HIS A 116 -9.43 1.48 8.10
C HIS A 116 -9.09 1.40 6.61
N LEU A 117 -8.05 0.64 6.26
CA LEU A 117 -7.62 0.45 4.88
C LEU A 117 -8.63 -0.33 4.04
N THR A 118 -9.22 -1.42 4.57
CA THR A 118 -10.29 -2.15 3.86
C THR A 118 -11.51 -1.26 3.64
N GLY A 119 -11.88 -0.44 4.63
CA GLY A 119 -12.97 0.51 4.56
C GLY A 119 -12.76 1.59 3.49
N VAL A 120 -11.62 2.28 3.51
CA VAL A 120 -11.35 3.37 2.54
C VAL A 120 -11.22 2.84 1.11
N MET A 121 -10.67 1.64 0.94
CA MET A 121 -10.54 0.96 -0.35
C MET A 121 -11.83 0.24 -0.78
N ARG A 122 -12.88 0.24 0.05
CA ARG A 122 -14.17 -0.43 -0.19
C ARG A 122 -14.01 -1.92 -0.53
N LEU A 123 -13.11 -2.58 0.16
CA LEU A 123 -12.93 -4.03 0.05
C LEU A 123 -14.04 -4.75 0.82
N ARG A 124 -14.32 -6.00 0.42
CA ARG A 124 -15.31 -6.83 1.11
C ARG A 124 -14.72 -7.39 2.39
N ASP A 125 -15.51 -7.46 3.46
CA ASP A 125 -15.04 -8.06 4.72
C ASP A 125 -15.21 -9.59 4.77
N THR A 126 -15.94 -10.18 3.83
CA THR A 126 -16.17 -11.63 3.72
C THR A 126 -16.27 -12.08 2.26
N LEU A 127 -15.97 -13.36 2.01
CA LEU A 127 -16.24 -14.00 0.73
C LEU A 127 -17.66 -14.61 0.74
N PRO A 128 -18.44 -14.47 -0.34
CA PRO A 128 -19.82 -14.94 -0.39
C PRO A 128 -19.90 -16.45 -0.73
N PHE A 129 -19.14 -17.28 -0.03
CA PHE A 129 -19.19 -18.74 -0.19
C PHE A 129 -19.95 -19.39 0.96
N ALA A 130 -20.85 -20.33 0.65
CA ALA A 130 -21.39 -21.21 1.68
C ALA A 130 -20.28 -22.18 2.14
N PRO A 131 -20.19 -22.55 3.44
CA PRO A 131 -19.17 -23.48 3.93
C PRO A 131 -19.16 -24.83 3.20
N GLU A 132 -20.33 -25.29 2.75
CA GLU A 132 -20.49 -26.55 2.03
C GLU A 132 -20.28 -26.47 0.52
N SER A 133 -19.97 -25.28 -0.01
CA SER A 133 -19.80 -25.03 -1.44
C SER A 133 -18.66 -25.87 -2.04
N ASP A 134 -18.95 -26.57 -3.14
CA ASP A 134 -17.93 -27.29 -3.93
C ASP A 134 -16.84 -26.34 -4.45
N GLU A 135 -17.19 -25.08 -4.75
CA GLU A 135 -16.23 -24.06 -5.17
C GLU A 135 -15.26 -23.70 -4.06
N LEU A 136 -15.76 -23.52 -2.82
CA LEU A 136 -14.92 -23.27 -1.65
C LEU A 136 -14.03 -24.48 -1.37
N LYS A 137 -14.59 -25.68 -1.35
CA LYS A 137 -13.84 -26.93 -1.15
C LYS A 137 -12.72 -27.10 -2.18
N ALA A 138 -12.98 -26.81 -3.45
CA ALA A 138 -11.97 -26.86 -4.50
C ALA A 138 -10.86 -25.80 -4.34
N ALA A 139 -11.23 -24.57 -3.95
CA ALA A 139 -10.26 -23.52 -3.65
C ALA A 139 -9.37 -23.90 -2.45
N CYS A 140 -9.97 -24.38 -1.37
CA CYS A 140 -9.24 -24.80 -0.17
C CYS A 140 -8.32 -25.99 -0.42
N ALA A 141 -8.73 -26.95 -1.27
CA ALA A 141 -7.92 -28.10 -1.65
C ALA A 141 -6.63 -27.72 -2.41
N THR A 142 -6.59 -26.55 -3.06
CA THR A 142 -5.42 -26.06 -3.80
C THR A 142 -4.72 -24.88 -3.14
N PHE A 143 -5.22 -24.42 -1.97
CA PHE A 143 -4.77 -23.20 -1.31
C PHE A 143 -3.27 -23.20 -1.00
N ALA A 144 -2.76 -24.25 -0.35
CA ALA A 144 -1.35 -24.35 0.01
C ALA A 144 -0.43 -24.36 -1.22
N GLN A 145 -0.83 -25.05 -2.29
CA GLN A 145 -0.10 -25.05 -3.55
C GLN A 145 -0.14 -23.68 -4.23
N ALA A 146 -1.30 -23.01 -4.21
CA ALA A 146 -1.49 -21.69 -4.79
C ALA A 146 -0.54 -20.67 -4.14
N LEU A 147 -0.45 -20.61 -2.81
CA LEU A 147 0.41 -19.65 -2.08
C LEU A 147 1.92 -19.78 -2.34
N ARG A 148 2.36 -20.85 -3.03
CA ARG A 148 3.75 -21.01 -3.47
C ARG A 148 4.02 -20.44 -4.87
N ARG A 149 2.98 -20.02 -5.60
CA ARG A 149 3.13 -19.49 -6.97
C ARG A 149 3.63 -18.04 -6.93
N PRO A 150 4.44 -17.60 -7.92
CA PRO A 150 4.98 -16.24 -7.98
C PRO A 150 3.95 -15.12 -7.92
N ARG A 151 2.71 -15.38 -8.38
CA ARG A 151 1.61 -14.41 -8.34
C ARG A 151 1.17 -14.01 -6.92
N TYR A 152 1.51 -14.81 -5.90
CA TYR A 152 1.20 -14.57 -4.50
C TYR A 152 2.44 -14.23 -3.66
N ASP A 153 3.60 -14.08 -4.29
CA ASP A 153 4.79 -13.56 -3.63
C ASP A 153 4.79 -12.03 -3.75
N LEU A 154 4.35 -11.33 -2.70
CA LEU A 154 4.17 -9.89 -2.71
C LEU A 154 5.50 -9.16 -2.87
N VAL A 155 6.58 -9.70 -2.29
CA VAL A 155 7.94 -9.17 -2.44
C VAL A 155 8.34 -9.16 -3.92
N ALA A 156 8.16 -10.30 -4.59
CA ALA A 156 8.48 -10.42 -6.02
C ALA A 156 7.57 -9.52 -6.88
N GLN A 157 6.27 -9.45 -6.57
CA GLN A 157 5.33 -8.58 -7.28
C GLN A 157 5.70 -7.10 -7.14
N PHE A 158 6.12 -6.65 -5.95
CA PHE A 158 6.55 -5.27 -5.72
C PHE A 158 7.79 -4.93 -6.56
N ARG A 159 8.81 -5.80 -6.50
CA ARG A 159 10.04 -5.65 -7.29
C ARG A 159 9.77 -5.60 -8.78
N LEU A 160 8.87 -6.46 -9.26
CA LEU A 160 8.47 -6.48 -10.66
C LEU A 160 7.90 -5.12 -11.11
N GLN A 161 7.02 -4.51 -10.30
CA GLN A 161 6.45 -3.19 -10.62
C GLN A 161 7.50 -2.08 -10.61
N GLU A 162 8.48 -2.14 -9.70
CA GLU A 162 9.61 -1.22 -9.68
C GLU A 162 10.39 -1.27 -11.00
N LEU A 163 10.79 -2.47 -11.43
CA LEU A 163 11.56 -2.67 -12.65
C LEU A 163 10.78 -2.23 -13.89
N LEU A 164 9.49 -2.56 -13.97
CA LEU A 164 8.60 -2.12 -15.04
C LEU A 164 8.51 -0.58 -15.11
N SER A 165 8.45 0.09 -13.96
CA SER A 165 8.40 1.56 -13.88
C SER A 165 9.71 2.19 -14.37
N GLN A 166 10.86 1.62 -14.00
CA GLN A 166 12.16 2.07 -14.49
C GLN A 166 12.26 1.97 -16.01
N ILE A 167 11.83 0.86 -16.61
CA ILE A 167 11.84 0.70 -18.07
C ILE A 167 10.85 1.66 -18.73
N THR A 168 9.66 1.82 -18.17
CA THR A 168 8.64 2.73 -18.72
C THR A 168 9.16 4.17 -18.78
N VAL A 169 9.68 4.69 -17.66
CA VAL A 169 10.24 6.06 -17.62
C VAL A 169 11.42 6.21 -18.56
N ALA A 170 12.27 5.18 -18.71
CA ALA A 170 13.37 5.21 -19.68
C ALA A 170 12.85 5.35 -21.12
N LEU A 171 11.86 4.56 -21.51
CA LEU A 171 11.26 4.59 -22.84
C LEU A 171 10.57 5.93 -23.13
N GLU A 172 9.86 6.47 -22.15
CA GLU A 172 9.21 7.79 -22.27
C GLU A 172 10.23 8.93 -22.40
N THR A 173 11.31 8.86 -21.62
CA THR A 173 12.40 9.85 -21.68
C THR A 173 13.10 9.82 -23.04
N ASP A 174 13.40 8.62 -23.56
CA ASP A 174 13.98 8.45 -24.89
C ASP A 174 13.06 9.02 -25.98
N ALA A 175 11.77 8.67 -25.94
CA ALA A 175 10.78 9.17 -26.89
C ALA A 175 10.68 10.70 -26.85
N ARG A 176 10.72 11.29 -25.64
CA ARG A 176 10.65 12.74 -25.46
C ARG A 176 11.91 13.46 -25.91
N ALA A 177 13.09 12.88 -25.67
CA ALA A 177 14.34 13.40 -26.20
C ALA A 177 14.36 13.41 -27.73
N VAL A 178 13.94 12.33 -28.38
CA VAL A 178 13.82 12.26 -29.84
C VAL A 178 12.86 13.32 -30.36
N HIS A 179 11.69 13.48 -29.74
CA HIS A 179 10.73 14.52 -30.12
C HIS A 179 11.35 15.92 -30.01
N CYS A 180 11.96 16.24 -28.87
CA CYS A 180 12.46 17.59 -28.60
C CYS A 180 13.66 17.99 -29.45
N LYS A 181 14.48 17.02 -29.88
CA LYS A 181 15.55 17.26 -30.88
C LYS A 181 15.01 17.80 -32.20
N THR A 182 13.78 17.45 -32.58
CA THR A 182 13.14 17.98 -33.81
C THR A 182 12.50 19.36 -33.63
N LYS A 183 12.40 19.85 -32.39
CA LYS A 183 11.68 21.08 -32.03
C LYS A 183 12.60 22.22 -31.60
N LEU A 184 13.67 21.91 -30.87
CA LEU A 184 14.58 22.92 -30.35
C LEU A 184 15.59 23.33 -31.42
N PRO A 185 15.81 24.64 -31.66
CA PRO A 185 16.86 25.13 -32.54
C PRO A 185 18.15 25.49 -31.77
N GLY A 186 19.26 25.58 -32.50
CA GLY A 186 20.50 26.24 -32.06
C GLY A 186 21.03 25.76 -30.70
N ASP A 187 21.38 26.70 -29.83
CA ASP A 187 21.98 26.41 -28.52
C ASP A 187 21.08 25.57 -27.61
N SER A 188 19.75 25.72 -27.73
CA SER A 188 18.79 24.91 -26.96
C SER A 188 18.84 23.42 -27.35
N LEU A 189 19.09 23.13 -28.63
CA LEU A 189 19.31 21.75 -29.10
C LEU A 189 20.61 21.19 -28.52
N THR A 190 21.73 21.92 -28.67
CA THR A 190 23.04 21.51 -28.14
C THR A 190 22.97 21.24 -26.64
N LEU A 191 22.26 22.09 -25.89
CA LEU A 191 22.06 21.93 -24.46
C LEU A 191 21.23 20.69 -24.11
N LEU A 192 20.13 20.44 -24.84
CA LEU A 192 19.34 19.22 -24.67
C LEU A 192 20.19 17.96 -24.92
N GLU A 193 20.99 17.95 -25.99
CA GLU A 193 21.82 16.80 -26.34
C GLU A 193 22.87 16.50 -25.28
N ALA A 194 23.54 17.53 -24.75
CA ALA A 194 24.50 17.38 -23.66
C ALA A 194 23.83 16.80 -22.40
N ARG A 195 22.69 17.36 -21.98
CA ARG A 195 21.99 16.92 -20.77
C ARG A 195 21.44 15.50 -20.91
N TYR A 196 20.84 15.17 -22.05
CA TYR A 196 20.37 13.83 -22.32
C TYR A 196 21.51 12.82 -22.43
N GLY A 197 22.66 13.21 -22.97
CA GLY A 197 23.88 12.40 -22.97
C GLY A 197 24.32 12.03 -21.55
N VAL A 198 24.42 13.01 -20.66
CA VAL A 198 24.74 12.79 -19.23
C VAL A 198 23.67 11.92 -18.56
N TRP A 199 22.40 12.22 -18.80
CA TRP A 199 21.30 11.42 -18.25
C TRP A 199 21.41 9.96 -18.67
N ARG A 200 21.71 9.68 -19.95
CA ARG A 200 21.90 8.31 -20.45
C ARG A 200 23.08 7.62 -19.80
N GLU A 201 24.22 8.28 -19.68
CA GLU A 201 25.42 7.70 -19.04
C GLU A 201 25.12 7.22 -17.62
N ILE A 202 24.33 8.00 -16.86
CA ILE A 202 23.92 7.66 -15.50
C ILE A 202 22.89 6.52 -15.47
N ASN A 203 21.93 6.53 -16.39
CA ASN A 203 20.71 5.70 -16.29
C ASN A 203 20.70 4.44 -17.16
N GLU A 204 21.53 4.36 -18.20
CA GLU A 204 21.61 3.20 -19.10
C GLU A 204 22.00 1.91 -18.35
N PRO A 205 22.93 1.91 -17.37
CA PRO A 205 23.19 0.73 -16.54
C PRO A 205 21.97 0.28 -15.71
N VAL A 206 21.18 1.23 -15.20
CA VAL A 206 19.96 0.93 -14.43
C VAL A 206 18.91 0.28 -15.33
N ALA A 207 18.67 0.87 -16.51
CA ALA A 207 17.74 0.32 -17.48
C ALA A 207 18.20 -1.05 -18.00
N HIS A 208 19.50 -1.25 -18.24
CA HIS A 208 20.05 -2.53 -18.66
C HIS A 208 19.82 -3.61 -17.60
N HIS A 209 20.19 -3.34 -16.36
CA HIS A 209 19.97 -4.27 -15.25
C HIS A 209 18.49 -4.62 -15.09
N ALA A 210 17.61 -3.62 -15.18
CA ALA A 210 16.18 -3.86 -15.08
C ALA A 210 15.64 -4.77 -16.19
N ARG A 211 16.11 -4.61 -17.43
CA ARG A 211 15.76 -5.52 -18.54
C ARG A 211 16.26 -6.94 -18.28
N GLU A 212 17.51 -7.12 -17.88
CA GLU A 212 18.08 -8.45 -17.62
C GLU A 212 17.32 -9.22 -16.53
N VAL A 213 16.88 -8.52 -15.47
CA VAL A 213 16.08 -9.13 -14.41
C VAL A 213 14.68 -9.45 -14.93
N LEU A 214 14.03 -8.49 -15.60
CA LEU A 214 12.69 -8.68 -16.16
C LEU A 214 12.63 -9.82 -17.16
N GLU A 215 13.64 -9.99 -18.03
CA GLU A 215 13.68 -11.09 -19.01
C GLU A 215 13.60 -12.46 -18.34
N LYS A 216 14.32 -12.63 -17.23
CA LYS A 216 14.33 -13.88 -16.45
C LYS A 216 12.99 -14.10 -15.76
N GLU A 217 12.42 -13.06 -15.15
CA GLU A 217 11.13 -13.15 -14.47
C GLU A 217 9.97 -13.36 -15.44
N TRP A 218 10.00 -12.74 -16.63
CA TRP A 218 8.96 -12.83 -17.65
C TRP A 218 8.72 -14.26 -18.12
N ALA A 219 9.78 -15.05 -18.25
CA ALA A 219 9.72 -16.45 -18.65
C ALA A 219 8.92 -17.32 -17.67
N THR A 220 8.77 -16.87 -16.43
CA THR A 220 8.07 -17.59 -15.34
C THR A 220 6.75 -16.95 -14.93
N MET A 221 6.39 -15.81 -15.53
CA MET A 221 5.12 -15.15 -15.27
C MET A 221 3.97 -15.88 -15.94
N ASP A 222 3.05 -16.40 -15.12
CA ASP A 222 1.73 -16.81 -15.59
C ASP A 222 0.96 -15.54 -16.04
N ASN A 223 0.61 -15.44 -17.33
CA ASN A 223 -0.18 -14.34 -17.91
C ASN A 223 0.48 -12.94 -17.79
N GLY A 224 1.73 -12.81 -18.24
CA GLY A 224 2.35 -11.49 -18.42
C GLY A 224 1.55 -10.58 -19.37
N PRO A 225 1.74 -9.23 -19.31
CA PRO A 225 0.99 -8.27 -20.11
C PRO A 225 1.26 -8.38 -21.63
N ALA A 226 2.32 -9.07 -22.02
CA ALA A 226 2.61 -9.47 -23.39
C ALA A 226 3.31 -10.84 -23.39
N ARG A 227 3.46 -11.45 -24.59
CA ARG A 227 4.09 -12.79 -24.71
C ARG A 227 5.57 -12.78 -24.36
N SER A 228 6.23 -11.64 -24.52
CA SER A 228 7.62 -11.42 -24.12
C SER A 228 7.85 -9.99 -23.64
N LEU A 229 8.93 -9.78 -22.90
CA LEU A 229 9.36 -8.43 -22.51
C LEU A 229 9.61 -7.56 -23.75
N GLU A 230 10.21 -8.11 -24.81
CA GLU A 230 10.48 -7.36 -26.04
C GLU A 230 9.20 -6.90 -26.74
N GLU A 231 8.17 -7.76 -26.81
CA GLU A 231 6.86 -7.38 -27.34
C GLU A 231 6.23 -6.26 -26.50
N TRP A 232 6.31 -6.37 -25.18
CA TRP A 232 5.82 -5.32 -24.27
C TRP A 232 6.57 -3.99 -24.47
N ILE A 233 7.91 -4.00 -24.50
CA ILE A 233 8.73 -2.81 -24.76
C ILE A 233 8.37 -2.19 -26.12
N LYS A 234 8.18 -3.01 -27.14
CA LYS A 234 7.78 -2.56 -28.48
C LYS A 234 6.41 -1.88 -28.45
N ALA A 235 5.43 -2.46 -27.75
CA ALA A 235 4.11 -1.86 -27.58
C ALA A 235 4.19 -0.51 -26.85
N MET A 236 4.92 -0.46 -25.73
CA MET A 236 5.13 0.78 -24.97
C MET A 236 5.75 1.90 -25.81
N ARG A 237 6.74 1.59 -26.65
CA ARG A 237 7.34 2.56 -27.58
C ARG A 237 6.35 3.09 -28.61
N GLN A 238 5.42 2.26 -29.07
CA GLN A 238 4.37 2.67 -30.02
C GLN A 238 3.30 3.54 -29.36
N GLU A 239 3.04 3.29 -28.08
CA GLU A 239 2.06 4.03 -27.28
C GLU A 239 2.60 5.36 -26.74
N ALA A 240 3.93 5.51 -26.63
CA ALA A 240 4.61 6.75 -26.25
C ALA A 240 4.36 7.89 -27.27
N ARG A 241 3.14 8.41 -27.27
CA ARG A 241 2.70 9.55 -28.09
C ARG A 241 3.22 10.83 -27.47
N VAL A 242 4.44 11.22 -27.84
CA VAL A 242 4.99 12.49 -27.39
C VAL A 242 4.48 13.63 -28.28
N ARG A 243 3.77 14.56 -27.64
CA ARG A 243 3.41 15.87 -28.19
C ARG A 243 3.92 16.93 -27.23
N GLY A 244 4.30 18.08 -27.76
CA GLY A 244 4.76 19.19 -26.94
C GLY A 244 5.08 20.43 -27.77
N SER A 245 4.97 21.57 -27.11
CA SER A 245 5.47 22.86 -27.57
C SER A 245 7.00 22.95 -27.40
N ILE A 246 7.60 24.03 -27.90
CA ILE A 246 9.01 24.36 -27.62
C ILE A 246 9.22 24.52 -26.11
N ASP A 247 8.28 25.16 -25.40
CA ASP A 247 8.37 25.36 -23.94
C ASP A 247 8.36 24.04 -23.17
N ASP A 248 7.58 23.06 -23.62
CA ASP A 248 7.60 21.70 -23.05
C ASP A 248 8.97 21.04 -23.21
N CYS A 249 9.62 21.25 -24.35
CA CYS A 249 10.95 20.72 -24.62
C CYS A 249 12.05 21.43 -23.83
N LEU A 250 11.91 22.74 -23.59
CA LEU A 250 12.82 23.47 -22.70
C LEU A 250 12.67 22.98 -21.25
N ARG A 251 11.42 22.81 -20.76
CA ARG A 251 11.16 22.23 -19.43
C ARG A 251 11.69 20.81 -19.29
N PHE A 252 11.50 19.98 -20.30
CA PHE A 252 12.07 18.63 -20.33
C PHE A 252 13.61 18.66 -20.26
N SER A 253 14.25 19.52 -21.04
CA SER A 253 15.71 19.70 -20.98
C SER A 253 16.17 20.12 -19.58
N GLU A 254 15.44 21.01 -18.91
CA GLU A 254 15.74 21.39 -17.52
C GLU A 254 15.53 20.22 -16.53
N TRP A 255 14.42 19.50 -16.68
CA TRP A 255 14.07 18.34 -15.84
C TRP A 255 15.11 17.23 -15.88
N LEU A 256 15.78 16.99 -17.01
CA LEU A 256 16.85 15.97 -17.13
C LEU A 256 17.99 16.13 -16.12
N LYS A 257 18.16 17.31 -15.51
CA LYS A 257 19.17 17.57 -14.47
C LYS A 257 18.70 17.25 -13.06
N SER A 258 17.40 17.06 -12.87
CA SER A 258 16.79 16.96 -11.56
C SER A 258 16.95 15.54 -10.99
N PRO A 259 17.01 15.36 -9.66
CA PRO A 259 17.05 14.03 -9.06
C PRO A 259 15.87 13.14 -9.47
N GLU A 260 14.70 13.75 -9.70
CA GLU A 260 13.47 13.07 -10.12
C GLU A 260 13.59 12.45 -11.53
N ALA A 261 14.55 12.91 -12.35
CA ALA A 261 14.82 12.30 -13.64
C ALA A 261 15.61 10.99 -13.55
N ALA A 262 16.23 10.67 -12.40
CA ALA A 262 16.96 9.42 -12.26
C ALA A 262 15.99 8.23 -12.29
N LEU A 263 16.29 7.20 -13.07
CA LEU A 263 15.44 6.01 -13.19
C LEU A 263 15.23 5.29 -11.86
N ARG A 264 16.22 5.34 -10.96
CA ARG A 264 16.05 4.79 -9.61
C ARG A 264 14.90 5.47 -8.85
N GLN A 265 14.56 6.73 -9.19
CA GLN A 265 13.44 7.47 -8.63
C GLN A 265 12.09 7.17 -9.30
N ALA A 266 12.05 6.40 -10.39
CA ALA A 266 10.83 6.12 -11.18
C ALA A 266 9.71 5.43 -10.38
N PHE A 267 10.05 4.79 -9.26
CA PHE A 267 9.10 4.06 -8.41
C PHE A 267 9.11 4.54 -6.95
N HIS A 268 9.65 5.73 -6.69
CA HIS A 268 9.62 6.31 -5.35
C HIS A 268 8.22 6.84 -5.02
N ALA A 269 7.89 6.83 -3.73
CA ALA A 269 6.70 7.51 -3.24
C ALA A 269 6.91 9.01 -3.47
N VAL A 270 6.11 9.61 -4.35
CA VAL A 270 6.01 11.07 -4.38
C VAL A 270 5.44 11.47 -3.03
N ALA A 271 6.18 12.32 -2.29
CA ALA A 271 5.70 12.84 -1.02
C ALA A 271 4.27 13.38 -1.24
N PRO A 272 3.30 12.99 -0.41
CA PRO A 272 1.96 13.53 -0.56
C PRO A 272 2.06 15.05 -0.51
N PRO A 273 1.35 15.79 -1.39
CA PRO A 273 1.26 17.24 -1.23
C PRO A 273 0.79 17.53 0.19
N GLU A 274 1.36 18.57 0.80
CA GLU A 274 0.97 19.07 2.12
C GLU A 274 -0.56 19.05 2.22
N PRO A 275 -1.14 18.49 3.30
CA PRO A 275 -2.58 18.50 3.46
C PRO A 275 -3.06 19.94 3.33
N LEU A 276 -3.98 20.18 2.39
CA LEU A 276 -4.65 21.47 2.27
C LEU A 276 -5.18 21.84 3.66
N ALA A 277 -4.72 22.99 4.17
CA ALA A 277 -5.14 23.50 5.45
C ALA A 277 -6.66 23.38 5.56
N ALA A 278 -7.14 22.76 6.65
CA ALA A 278 -8.56 22.54 6.87
C ALA A 278 -9.34 23.84 6.58
N PRO A 279 -10.46 23.78 5.83
CA PRO A 279 -11.25 24.97 5.54
C PRO A 279 -11.60 25.67 6.86
N GLU A 280 -11.43 26.99 6.91
CA GLU A 280 -11.69 27.85 8.09
C GLU A 280 -13.05 27.60 8.76
N VAL A 281 -14.01 27.07 8.00
CA VAL A 281 -15.34 26.65 8.46
C VAL A 281 -15.28 25.65 9.62
N ALA A 282 -14.25 24.80 9.70
CA ALA A 282 -14.06 23.86 10.81
C ALA A 282 -13.55 24.54 12.10
N LYS A 283 -12.83 25.67 11.99
CA LYS A 283 -12.41 26.46 13.16
C LYS A 283 -13.57 27.25 13.76
N GLU A 284 -14.49 27.74 12.94
CA GLU A 284 -15.69 28.45 13.42
C GLU A 284 -16.67 27.53 14.14
N ALA A 285 -16.84 26.28 13.68
CA ALA A 285 -17.71 25.30 14.35
C ALA A 285 -17.20 24.92 15.75
N SER A 286 -15.87 24.87 15.95
CA SER A 286 -15.26 24.58 17.26
C SER A 286 -15.35 25.78 18.21
N ALA A 287 -15.26 27.01 17.69
CA ALA A 287 -15.46 28.23 18.48
C ALA A 287 -16.94 28.44 18.91
N ALA A 288 -17.90 28.02 18.08
CA ALA A 288 -19.33 28.12 18.39
C ALA A 288 -19.77 27.17 19.52
N LEU A 289 -19.12 26.00 19.66
CA LEU A 289 -19.39 25.05 20.74
C LEU A 289 -18.83 25.47 22.11
N ALA A 290 -17.85 26.39 22.14
CA ALA A 290 -17.25 26.90 23.38
C ALA A 290 -18.07 28.02 24.07
N THR A 291 -19.13 28.53 23.43
CA THR A 291 -19.92 29.67 23.91
C THR A 291 -21.37 29.29 24.21
N THR A 292 -21.60 28.21 24.97
CA THR A 292 -22.93 27.93 25.54
C THR A 292 -23.02 28.56 26.94
N PRO A 293 -23.91 29.53 27.20
CA PRO A 293 -24.02 30.16 28.52
C PRO A 293 -24.79 29.26 29.50
N THR A 294 -24.19 29.04 30.67
CA THR A 294 -24.74 28.29 31.81
C THR A 294 -26.09 28.87 32.25
N ARG A 295 -27.18 28.16 31.97
CA ARG A 295 -28.53 28.55 32.42
C ARG A 295 -28.68 28.24 33.91
N ARG A 296 -28.74 29.31 34.72
CA ARG A 296 -28.98 29.27 36.17
C ARG A 296 -30.39 28.74 36.45
N ASN A 297 -30.49 27.60 37.14
CA ASN A 297 -31.76 27.05 37.63
C ASN A 297 -32.28 27.89 38.80
N GLY A 298 -33.44 28.51 38.63
CA GLY A 298 -34.25 29.09 39.69
C GLY A 298 -35.58 28.35 39.79
N ARG A 299 -35.81 27.68 40.92
CA ARG A 299 -37.09 27.07 41.34
C ARG A 299 -38.06 28.16 41.81
N PRO A 300 -39.37 27.85 41.81
CA PRO A 300 -40.12 27.78 43.06
C PRO A 300 -40.33 26.31 43.49
#